data_AF-A0A1S6HVZ5-F1
#
_entry.id   AF-A0A1S6HVZ5-F1
#
_cell.length_a   1.000
_cell.length_b   1.000
_cell.length_c   1.000
_cell.angle_alpha   90.00
_cell.angle_beta   90.00
_cell.angle_gamma   90.00
#
_symmetry.space_group_name_H-M   'P 1'
#
loop_
_entity.id
_entity.type
_entity.pdbx_description
1 polymer ?
#
loop_
_entity_poly.entity_id
_entity_poly.type
_entity_poly.pdbx_seq_one_letter_code
_entity_poly.pdbx_strand_id
1 'polypeptide(L)'
;MDNQQLDELLEKKKSGTLKPAERAQLKNLERKLKSEEKSQVSSQVKTNLFGQIATTKVHPKPIRFLEHEITGLATRRDSLKTNHPEMIIEELGSLREINDTKLIRAAVLLLADVSDEDLIKAIKQVQLNMVRTQ
;
A
#
# COMPACT_ATOMS: atom_id res chain seq x y z
N MET A 1 27.90 -3.18 42.16
CA MET A 1 28.05 -1.91 42.90
C MET A 1 27.00 -0.89 42.44
N ASP A 2 26.81 -0.70 41.14
CA ASP A 2 25.93 0.34 40.59
C ASP A 2 24.42 0.13 40.87
N ASN A 3 23.95 -1.12 40.94
CA ASN A 3 22.53 -1.43 41.20
C ASN A 3 22.10 -1.08 42.64
N GLN A 4 22.98 -1.27 43.63
CA GLN A 4 22.68 -0.94 45.04
C GLN A 4 22.57 0.58 45.24
N GLN A 5 23.41 1.36 44.56
CA GLN A 5 23.37 2.82 44.60
C GLN A 5 22.12 3.38 43.91
N LEU A 6 21.59 2.70 42.89
CA LEU A 6 20.34 3.07 42.23
C LEU A 6 19.15 2.89 43.20
N ASP A 7 19.09 1.77 43.90
CA ASP A 7 17.98 1.45 44.82
C ASP A 7 17.93 2.43 46.00
N GLU A 8 19.08 2.74 46.61
CA GLU A 8 19.18 3.74 47.68
C GLU A 8 18.73 5.14 47.23
N LEU A 9 19.08 5.54 46.00
CA LEU A 9 18.67 6.83 45.45
C LEU A 9 17.18 6.84 45.04
N LEU A 10 16.62 5.71 44.62
CA LEU A 10 15.18 5.57 44.35
C LEU A 10 14.34 5.62 45.64
N GLU A 11 14.84 5.06 46.74
CA GLU A 11 14.21 5.17 48.05
C GLU A 11 14.23 6.61 48.56
N LYS A 12 15.37 7.31 48.45
CA LYS A 12 15.47 8.74 48.78
C LYS A 12 14.56 9.61 47.92
N LYS A 13 14.24 9.18 46.69
CA LYS A 13 13.30 9.88 45.79
C LYS A 13 11.87 9.76 46.31
N LYS A 14 11.51 8.60 46.84
CA LYS A 14 10.19 8.34 47.45
C LYS A 14 10.01 9.12 48.76
N SER A 15 11.08 9.30 49.53
CA SER A 15 11.05 10.10 50.77
C SER A 15 11.10 11.62 50.56
N GLY A 16 11.25 12.10 49.31
CA GLY A 16 11.20 13.53 48.97
C GLY A 16 12.48 14.34 49.30
N THR A 17 13.51 13.71 49.84
CA THR A 17 14.72 14.35 50.39
C THR A 17 15.89 14.44 49.40
N LEU A 18 15.64 14.42 48.08
CA LEU A 18 16.71 14.30 47.10
C LEU A 18 17.39 15.64 46.80
N LYS A 19 18.71 15.71 47.03
CA LYS A 19 19.51 16.88 46.68
C LYS A 19 19.71 16.99 45.16
N PRO A 20 19.97 18.20 44.61
CA PRO A 20 20.15 18.39 43.17
C PRO A 20 21.26 17.52 42.55
N ALA A 21 22.36 17.29 43.29
CA ALA A 21 23.47 16.44 42.84
C ALA A 21 23.06 14.95 42.73
N GLU A 22 22.27 14.47 43.69
CA GLU A 22 21.74 13.09 43.72
C GLU A 22 20.73 12.86 42.57
N ARG A 23 19.98 13.91 42.18
CA ARG A 23 19.05 13.86 41.03
C ARG A 23 19.80 13.69 39.72
N ALA A 24 20.95 14.35 39.58
CA ALA A 24 21.79 14.23 38.40
C ALA A 24 22.44 12.84 38.31
N GLN A 25 22.86 12.27 39.45
CA GLN A 25 23.42 10.92 39.53
C GLN A 25 22.38 9.86 39.14
N LEU A 26 21.15 9.93 39.65
CA LEU A 26 20.05 9.05 39.23
C LEU A 26 19.83 9.09 37.72
N LYS A 27 19.75 10.29 37.14
CA LYS A 27 19.50 10.45 35.70
C LYS A 27 20.63 9.87 34.85
N ASN A 28 21.87 9.92 35.33
CA ASN A 28 23.02 9.36 34.63
C ASN A 28 23.06 7.84 34.74
N LEU A 29 22.74 7.27 35.90
CA LEU A 29 22.66 5.82 36.10
C LEU A 29 21.49 5.20 35.30
N GLU A 30 20.31 5.85 35.30
CA GLU A 30 19.17 5.44 34.46
C GLU A 30 19.50 5.47 32.96
N ARG A 31 20.31 6.44 32.52
CA ARG A 31 20.76 6.53 31.12
C ARG A 31 21.74 5.42 30.76
N LYS A 32 22.68 5.09 31.66
CA LYS A 32 23.66 4.01 31.47
C LYS A 32 22.97 2.65 31.34
N LEU A 33 22.04 2.35 32.24
CA LEU A 33 21.26 1.09 32.19
C LEU A 33 20.42 0.99 30.91
N LYS A 34 19.75 2.08 30.49
CA LYS A 34 19.00 2.10 29.22
C LYS A 34 19.89 1.96 27.99
N SER A 35 21.13 2.45 28.03
CA SER A 35 22.08 2.24 26.92
C SER A 35 22.63 0.82 26.89
N GLU A 36 22.83 0.19 28.03
CA GLU A 36 23.24 -1.22 28.13
C GLU A 36 22.13 -2.17 27.66
N GLU A 37 20.87 -1.92 28.05
CA GLU A 37 19.71 -2.65 27.53
C GLU A 37 19.56 -2.49 26.01
N LYS A 38 19.76 -1.29 25.47
CA LYS A 38 19.68 -1.05 24.01
C LYS A 38 20.82 -1.73 23.22
N SER A 39 21.97 -1.93 23.86
CA SER A 39 23.11 -2.59 23.22
C SER A 39 22.89 -4.10 23.08
N GLN A 40 22.14 -4.73 23.99
CA GLN A 40 21.79 -6.16 23.91
C GLN A 40 20.66 -6.50 22.92
N VAL A 41 19.86 -5.51 22.46
CA VAL A 41 18.77 -5.71 21.48
C VAL A 41 19.22 -5.38 20.03
N SER A 42 20.53 -5.25 19.80
CA SER A 42 21.10 -4.82 18.52
C SER A 42 21.23 -5.95 17.49
N SER A 43 20.10 -6.48 16.99
CA SER A 43 20.07 -7.19 15.69
C SER A 43 18.68 -7.33 15.05
N GLN A 44 17.74 -6.43 15.35
CA GLN A 44 16.52 -6.35 14.54
C GLN A 44 16.45 -5.00 13.85
N VAL A 45 16.98 -4.99 12.62
CA VAL A 45 16.72 -3.96 11.62
C VAL A 45 15.21 -3.78 11.54
N LYS A 46 14.70 -2.67 12.06
CA LYS A 46 13.30 -2.28 11.91
C LYS A 46 13.10 -1.86 10.45
N THR A 47 12.84 -2.83 9.58
CA THR A 47 12.23 -2.55 8.28
C THR A 47 10.83 -2.03 8.55
N ASN A 48 10.49 -0.88 8.01
CA ASN A 48 9.13 -0.34 8.04
C ASN A 48 8.24 -1.30 7.23
N LEU A 49 7.71 -2.35 7.86
CA LEU A 49 6.83 -3.33 7.24
C LEU A 49 5.39 -2.78 7.22
N PHE A 50 5.10 -1.95 6.22
CA PHE A 50 3.73 -1.56 5.91
C PHE A 50 3.05 -2.71 5.15
N GLY A 51 2.00 -3.29 5.76
CA GLY A 51 0.98 -4.15 5.14
C GLY A 51 1.42 -5.12 4.03
N GLN A 52 2.01 -6.26 4.39
CA GLN A 52 2.07 -7.41 3.48
C GLN A 52 0.72 -8.14 3.51
N ILE A 53 -0.25 -7.68 2.71
CA ILE A 53 -1.23 -8.64 2.19
C ILE A 53 -0.42 -9.57 1.29
N ALA A 54 -0.45 -10.88 1.57
CA ALA A 54 0.26 -11.87 0.76
C ALA A 54 -0.22 -11.78 -0.70
N THR A 55 0.60 -11.18 -1.57
CA THR A 55 0.38 -11.12 -3.02
C THR A 55 0.80 -12.41 -3.74
N THR A 56 1.05 -13.48 -2.98
CA THR A 56 1.64 -14.75 -3.45
C THR A 56 0.84 -15.49 -4.53
N LYS A 57 -0.38 -15.06 -4.85
CA LYS A 57 -1.22 -15.61 -5.93
C LYS A 57 -1.47 -14.65 -7.10
N VAL A 58 -0.92 -13.44 -7.08
CA VAL A 58 -1.13 -12.46 -8.16
C VAL A 58 0.01 -12.58 -9.16
N HIS A 59 -0.31 -13.01 -10.39
CA HIS A 59 0.64 -13.04 -11.51
C HIS A 59 0.40 -11.82 -12.41
N PRO A 60 1.12 -10.70 -12.22
CA PRO A 60 0.92 -9.52 -13.05
C PRO A 60 1.35 -9.81 -14.49
N LYS A 61 0.44 -9.61 -15.45
CA LYS A 61 0.76 -9.60 -16.89
C LYS A 61 0.86 -8.15 -17.34
N PRO A 62 2.05 -7.66 -17.75
CA PRO A 62 2.16 -6.33 -18.29
C PRO A 62 1.47 -6.27 -19.66
N ILE A 63 0.47 -5.39 -19.79
CA ILE A 63 -0.21 -5.11 -21.06
C ILE A 63 0.29 -3.75 -21.56
N ARG A 64 0.75 -3.69 -22.81
CA ARG A 64 1.13 -2.45 -23.46
C ARG A 64 -0.06 -1.96 -24.28
N PHE A 65 -0.47 -0.72 -24.05
CA PHE A 65 -1.53 -0.07 -24.80
C PHE A 65 -0.95 0.90 -25.82
N LEU A 66 -1.62 1.02 -26.96
CA LEU A 66 -1.42 2.09 -27.92
C LEU A 66 -2.15 3.35 -27.46
N GLU A 67 -1.74 4.53 -27.94
CA GLU A 67 -2.33 5.81 -27.51
C GLU A 67 -3.83 5.91 -27.80
N HIS A 68 -4.26 5.38 -28.96
CA HIS A 68 -5.68 5.37 -29.32
C HIS A 68 -6.50 4.44 -28.43
N GLU A 69 -5.91 3.37 -27.90
CA GLU A 69 -6.58 2.46 -26.95
C GLU A 69 -6.75 3.12 -25.59
N ILE A 70 -5.73 3.86 -25.12
CA ILE A 70 -5.81 4.66 -23.89
C ILE A 70 -6.90 5.72 -24.03
N THR A 71 -6.93 6.42 -25.16
CA THR A 71 -7.96 7.41 -25.47
C THR A 71 -9.35 6.77 -25.55
N GLY A 72 -9.46 5.58 -26.16
CA GLY A 72 -10.68 4.80 -26.22
C GLY A 72 -11.20 4.39 -24.83
N LEU A 73 -10.31 3.97 -23.92
CA LEU A 73 -10.67 3.66 -22.54
C LEU A 73 -11.17 4.89 -21.79
N ALA A 74 -10.47 6.02 -21.90
CA ALA A 74 -10.88 7.27 -21.25
C ALA A 74 -12.24 7.76 -21.78
N THR A 75 -12.44 7.79 -23.10
CA THR A 75 -13.71 8.21 -23.70
C THR A 75 -14.86 7.29 -23.32
N ARG A 76 -14.65 5.97 -23.28
CA ARG A 76 -15.67 5.02 -22.83
C ARG A 76 -16.02 5.20 -21.35
N ARG A 77 -15.01 5.40 -20.50
CA ARG A 77 -15.19 5.69 -19.08
C ARG A 77 -16.06 6.93 -18.87
N ASP A 78 -15.74 8.01 -19.56
CA ASP A 78 -16.40 9.30 -19.39
C ASP A 78 -17.81 9.26 -20.00
N SER A 79 -17.99 8.55 -21.13
CA SER A 79 -19.31 8.26 -21.72
C SER A 79 -20.21 7.48 -20.76
N LEU A 80 -19.70 6.45 -20.08
CA LEU A 80 -20.50 5.68 -19.10
C LEU A 80 -20.98 6.58 -17.95
N LYS A 81 -20.08 7.40 -17.40
CA LYS A 81 -20.42 8.33 -16.32
C LYS A 81 -21.41 9.41 -16.75
N THR A 82 -21.34 9.85 -18.00
CA THR A 82 -22.21 10.91 -18.53
C THR A 82 -23.58 10.38 -18.91
N ASN A 83 -23.64 9.22 -19.58
CA ASN A 83 -24.87 8.70 -20.17
C ASN A 83 -25.69 7.85 -19.19
N HIS A 84 -25.03 7.17 -18.24
CA HIS A 84 -25.70 6.23 -17.32
C HIS A 84 -25.28 6.42 -15.85
N PRO A 85 -25.28 7.65 -15.30
CA PRO A 85 -24.84 7.89 -13.94
C PRO A 85 -25.71 7.19 -12.89
N GLU A 86 -27.04 7.13 -13.12
CA GLU A 86 -28.00 6.53 -12.19
C GLU A 86 -27.77 5.02 -12.03
N MET A 87 -27.66 4.30 -13.15
CA MET A 87 -27.36 2.86 -13.17
C MET A 87 -26.03 2.54 -12.48
N ILE A 88 -25.01 3.38 -12.67
CA ILE A 88 -23.71 3.21 -12.00
C ILE A 88 -23.85 3.37 -10.49
N ILE A 89 -24.63 4.35 -10.02
CA ILE A 89 -24.82 4.57 -8.59
C ILE A 89 -25.66 3.46 -7.97
N GLU A 90 -26.69 2.98 -8.67
CA GLU A 90 -27.53 1.88 -8.20
C GLU A 90 -26.74 0.55 -8.07
N GLU A 91 -26.00 0.18 -9.11
CA GLU A 91 -25.30 -1.11 -9.15
C GLU A 91 -23.94 -1.09 -8.43
N LEU A 92 -23.21 0.02 -8.52
CA LEU A 92 -21.83 0.13 -8.02
C LEU A 92 -21.69 1.07 -6.81
N GLY A 93 -22.75 1.79 -6.42
CA GLY A 93 -22.75 2.69 -5.27
C GLY A 93 -22.05 4.04 -5.50
N SER A 94 -21.19 4.18 -6.51
CA SER A 94 -20.49 5.45 -6.79
C SER A 94 -19.96 5.54 -8.22
N LEU A 95 -20.02 6.76 -8.78
CA LEU A 95 -19.36 7.09 -10.06
C LEU A 95 -17.82 6.90 -10.02
N ARG A 96 -17.22 6.92 -8.83
CA ARG A 96 -15.77 6.69 -8.67
C ARG A 96 -15.38 5.25 -8.94
N GLU A 97 -16.33 4.32 -8.91
CA GLU A 97 -16.05 2.92 -9.14
C GLU A 97 -15.67 2.65 -10.60
N ILE A 98 -16.13 3.49 -11.54
CA ILE A 98 -15.78 3.38 -12.96
C ILE A 98 -14.39 4.00 -13.21
N ASN A 99 -13.40 3.13 -13.42
CA ASN A 99 -12.01 3.46 -13.76
C ASN A 99 -11.42 2.46 -14.77
N ASP A 100 -10.29 2.83 -15.38
CA ASP A 100 -9.67 2.08 -16.48
C ASP A 100 -9.30 0.64 -16.08
N THR A 101 -8.83 0.43 -14.84
CA THR A 101 -8.50 -0.91 -14.33
C THR A 101 -9.73 -1.80 -14.25
N LYS A 102 -10.87 -1.28 -13.75
CA LYS A 102 -12.11 -2.06 -13.67
C LYS A 102 -12.72 -2.28 -15.05
N LEU A 103 -12.59 -1.33 -15.98
CA LEU A 103 -13.01 -1.52 -17.37
C LEU A 103 -12.25 -2.66 -18.04
N ILE A 104 -10.92 -2.73 -17.88
CA ILE A 104 -10.11 -3.82 -18.44
C ILE A 104 -10.51 -5.16 -17.80
N ARG A 105 -10.71 -5.21 -16.48
CA ARG A 105 -11.17 -6.44 -15.80
C ARG A 105 -12.56 -6.87 -16.25
N ALA A 106 -13.48 -5.92 -16.44
CA ALA A 106 -14.82 -6.19 -16.98
C ALA A 106 -14.75 -6.73 -18.40
N ALA A 107 -13.89 -6.16 -19.26
CA ALA A 107 -13.67 -6.67 -20.61
C ALA A 107 -13.21 -8.13 -20.60
N VAL A 108 -12.30 -8.50 -19.69
CA VAL A 108 -11.84 -9.90 -19.53
C VAL A 108 -12.98 -10.84 -19.14
N LEU A 109 -13.93 -10.39 -18.32
CA LEU A 109 -15.12 -11.20 -18.00
C LEU A 109 -16.03 -11.35 -19.21
N LEU A 110 -16.25 -10.26 -19.95
CA LEU A 110 -17.08 -10.26 -21.16
C LEU A 110 -16.49 -11.11 -22.29
N LEU A 111 -15.18 -11.34 -22.32
CA LEU A 111 -14.56 -12.25 -23.31
C LEU A 111 -15.13 -13.67 -23.25
N ALA A 112 -15.67 -14.11 -22.11
CA ALA A 112 -16.28 -15.43 -21.99
C ALA A 112 -17.60 -15.56 -22.76
N ASP A 113 -18.29 -14.45 -23.01
CA ASP A 113 -19.61 -14.42 -23.63
C ASP A 113 -19.55 -14.06 -25.13
N VAL A 114 -18.38 -13.69 -25.64
CA VAL A 114 -18.17 -13.28 -27.04
C VAL A 114 -17.97 -14.52 -27.92
N SER A 115 -18.54 -14.50 -29.13
CA SER A 115 -18.35 -15.57 -30.10
C SER A 115 -16.89 -15.65 -30.58
N ASP A 116 -16.41 -16.87 -30.86
CA ASP A 116 -15.05 -17.07 -31.37
C ASP A 116 -14.79 -16.29 -32.67
N GLU A 117 -15.80 -16.19 -33.55
CA GLU A 117 -15.69 -15.45 -34.80
C GLU A 117 -15.44 -13.96 -34.58
N ASP A 118 -16.21 -13.34 -33.67
CA ASP A 118 -16.07 -11.91 -33.38
C ASP A 118 -14.77 -11.63 -32.65
N LEU A 119 -14.34 -12.55 -31.78
CA LEU A 119 -13.05 -12.47 -31.12
C LEU A 119 -11.90 -12.52 -32.12
N ILE A 120 -11.93 -13.44 -33.10
CA ILE A 120 -10.89 -13.53 -34.15
C ILE A 120 -10.87 -12.26 -35.00
N LYS A 121 -12.04 -11.71 -35.37
CA LYS A 121 -12.12 -10.44 -36.12
C LYS A 121 -11.53 -9.27 -35.31
N ALA A 122 -11.82 -9.21 -34.01
CA ALA A 122 -11.26 -8.20 -33.12
C ALA A 122 -9.73 -8.32 -33.01
N ILE A 123 -9.20 -9.54 -32.85
CA ILE A 123 -7.75 -9.79 -32.82
C ILE A 123 -7.09 -9.34 -34.13
N LYS A 124 -7.69 -9.66 -35.29
CA LYS A 124 -7.20 -9.20 -36.59
C LYS A 124 -7.14 -7.68 -36.67
N GLN A 125 -8.15 -6.98 -36.16
CA GLN A 125 -8.16 -5.52 -36.14
C GLN A 125 -7.06 -4.95 -35.25
N VAL A 126 -6.85 -5.53 -34.06
CA VAL A 126 -5.76 -5.13 -33.15
C VAL A 126 -4.40 -5.30 -33.84
N GLN A 127 -4.17 -6.44 -34.50
CA GLN A 127 -2.93 -6.68 -35.25
C GLN A 127 -2.71 -5.61 -36.35
N LEU A 128 -3.75 -5.27 -37.10
CA LEU A 128 -3.68 -4.22 -38.12
C LEU A 128 -3.35 -2.85 -37.52
N ASN A 129 -3.97 -2.51 -36.38
CA ASN A 129 -3.73 -1.24 -35.71
C ASN A 129 -2.30 -1.15 -35.20
N MET A 130 -1.75 -2.23 -34.61
CA MET A 130 -0.38 -2.28 -34.12
C MET A 130 0.66 -2.05 -35.23
N VAL A 131 0.40 -2.52 -36.44
CA VAL A 131 1.30 -2.34 -37.60
C VAL A 131 1.16 -0.95 -38.22
N ARG A 132 -0.06 -0.38 -38.28
CA ARG A 132 -0.31 0.94 -38.88
C ARG A 132 0.24 2.11 -38.08
N THR A 133 0.49 1.91 -36.78
CA THR A 133 1.06 2.94 -35.89
C THR A 133 2.59 2.84 -35.74
N GLN A 134 3.27 1.94 -36.47
CA GLN A 134 4.73 1.93 -36.61
C GLN A 134 5.15 2.78 -37.82
#